data_AF-A0A7Y9ZJB4-F1
#
_entry.id   AF-A0A7Y9ZJB4-F1
#
_cell.length_a   1.000
_cell.length_b   1.000
_cell.length_c   1.000
_cell.angle_alpha   90.00
_cell.angle_beta   90.00
_cell.angle_gamma   90.00
#
_symmetry.space_group_name_H-M   'P 1'
#
loop_
_entity.id
_entity.type
_entity.pdbx_description
1 polymer ?
#
loop_
_entity_poly.entity_id
_entity_poly.type
_entity_poly.pdbx_seq_one_letter_code
_entity_poly.pdbx_strand_id
1 'polypeptide(L)'
;MGHGHSHRATNGIDDEIRVGTTARAVLLASLGVALLLTLVGLVVWWPAGDAIDRAVKSGGEAAQFAAPGVTFPSGEVVEVAPRCPGDGLPDNSGCSTLSVEIEGEDEPVVVPVLPDVLDSGIGKGDRVELQRTPTPEAQDGEEVSYSYFATERNGTLAWLAVAFVAVVLSIARLRGLFALVGLAFGGGVVWWWLLPALLDGAPGVGVALTSAAAIMFVVLYMTHGVSLRTSVALAGTLVGIVLTAGIGVIAIGDALLTGISDESGLIVAQFGALDFQALLGCAMVIVGLGVLNDVTITQASAVWELRAASPEASRGEVFAGAMRIGRDHIASTIYTIVFAYVGTALILLMLLRVYDRPLLDLLSTEQLAEEVVRTLVTSIGLVLAVPVTTGLAALIASPRPGHGAHAGTAPPE
;
A
#
# COMPACT_ATOMS: atom_id res chain seq x y z
N MET A 1 -41.09 14.69 -32.34
CA MET A 1 -40.36 15.71 -31.55
C MET A 1 -40.13 15.14 -30.16
N GLY A 2 -38.95 14.59 -29.92
CA GLY A 2 -38.62 13.94 -28.65
C GLY A 2 -38.14 14.97 -27.63
N HIS A 3 -38.82 15.05 -26.49
CA HIS A 3 -38.32 15.77 -25.32
C HIS A 3 -37.40 14.84 -24.53
N GLY A 4 -36.09 15.10 -24.62
CA GLY A 4 -35.10 14.47 -23.75
C GLY A 4 -35.22 15.04 -22.35
N HIS A 5 -35.68 14.23 -21.40
CA HIS A 5 -35.55 14.51 -19.99
C HIS A 5 -34.11 14.19 -19.56
N SER A 6 -33.29 15.22 -19.34
CA SER A 6 -32.02 15.05 -18.66
C SER A 6 -32.30 14.76 -17.18
N HIS A 7 -32.13 13.51 -16.75
CA HIS A 7 -32.06 13.15 -15.34
C HIS A 7 -30.77 13.76 -14.76
N ARG A 8 -30.89 14.93 -14.12
CA ARG A 8 -29.85 15.48 -13.25
C ARG A 8 -29.90 14.67 -11.95
N ALA A 9 -28.99 13.71 -11.82
CA ALA A 9 -28.90 12.85 -10.65
C ALA A 9 -28.59 13.70 -9.41
N THR A 10 -29.54 13.71 -8.46
CA THR A 10 -29.41 14.05 -7.03
C THR A 10 -28.32 15.08 -6.67
N ASN A 11 -28.71 16.35 -6.62
CA ASN A 11 -28.02 17.35 -5.82
C ASN A 11 -28.13 16.92 -4.35
N GLY A 12 -27.08 16.28 -3.81
CA GLY A 12 -27.03 15.80 -2.44
C GLY A 12 -26.80 16.92 -1.42
N ILE A 13 -26.67 16.53 -0.16
CA ILE A 13 -26.37 17.36 1.04
C ILE A 13 -25.31 18.45 0.79
N ASP A 14 -24.40 18.24 -0.17
CA ASP A 14 -23.36 19.20 -0.56
C ASP A 14 -23.91 20.55 -1.08
N ASP A 15 -25.09 20.57 -1.73
CA ASP A 15 -25.71 21.81 -2.22
C ASP A 15 -26.45 22.59 -1.13
N GLU A 16 -26.80 21.93 -0.02
CA GLU A 16 -27.52 22.55 1.08
C GLU A 16 -26.58 23.31 2.02
N ILE A 17 -25.30 22.94 2.07
CA ILE A 17 -24.36 23.50 3.03
C ILE A 17 -23.78 24.81 2.53
N ARG A 18 -23.93 25.87 3.33
CA ARG A 18 -23.32 27.18 3.03
C ARG A 18 -21.80 27.07 3.21
N VAL A 19 -21.07 27.49 2.17
CA VAL A 19 -19.60 27.50 2.18
C VAL A 19 -19.09 28.93 2.28
N GLY A 20 -18.09 29.16 3.13
CA GLY A 20 -17.39 30.45 3.18
C GLY A 20 -16.57 30.69 1.92
N THR A 21 -16.76 31.83 1.24
CA THR A 21 -16.09 32.15 -0.03
C THR A 21 -14.56 32.21 0.10
N THR A 22 -14.06 32.79 1.19
CA THR A 22 -12.62 32.85 1.49
C THR A 22 -12.03 31.48 1.83
N ALA A 23 -12.69 30.70 2.70
CA ALA A 23 -12.26 29.36 3.06
C ALA A 23 -12.20 28.42 1.84
N ARG A 24 -13.20 28.51 0.95
CA ARG A 24 -13.20 27.80 -0.34
C ARG A 24 -12.02 28.20 -1.21
N ALA A 25 -11.76 29.50 -1.37
CA ALA A 25 -10.68 29.99 -2.22
C ALA A 25 -9.31 29.51 -1.68
N VAL A 26 -9.09 29.59 -0.37
CA VAL A 26 -7.86 29.13 0.28
C VAL A 26 -7.66 27.63 0.10
N LEU A 27 -8.70 26.81 0.31
CA LEU A 27 -8.63 25.35 0.09
C LEU A 27 -8.27 25.02 -1.35
N LEU A 28 -8.98 25.61 -2.32
CA LEU A 28 -8.75 25.28 -3.73
C LEU A 28 -7.39 25.81 -4.20
N ALA A 29 -6.94 26.97 -3.70
CA ALA A 29 -5.61 27.48 -3.99
C ALA A 29 -4.52 26.58 -3.40
N SER A 30 -4.66 26.12 -2.15
CA SER A 30 -3.66 25.23 -1.54
C SER A 30 -3.61 23.86 -2.24
N LEU A 31 -4.76 23.30 -2.63
CA LEU A 31 -4.82 22.09 -3.44
C LEU A 31 -4.24 22.30 -4.85
N GLY A 32 -4.47 23.47 -5.45
CA GLY A 32 -3.87 23.83 -6.74
C GLY A 32 -2.34 23.90 -6.66
N VAL A 33 -1.80 24.48 -5.59
CA VAL A 33 -0.34 24.50 -5.33
C VAL A 33 0.17 23.08 -5.09
N ALA A 34 -0.52 22.28 -4.28
CA ALA A 34 -0.13 20.89 -4.02
C ALA A 34 -0.12 20.06 -5.32
N LEU A 35 -1.14 20.21 -6.17
CA LEU A 35 -1.20 19.54 -7.47
C LEU A 35 -0.03 19.98 -8.37
N LEU A 36 0.29 21.27 -8.41
CA LEU A 36 1.44 21.78 -9.17
C LEU A 36 2.74 21.16 -8.67
N LEU A 37 2.95 21.12 -7.35
CA LEU A 37 4.14 20.50 -6.75
C LEU A 37 4.21 19.00 -7.07
N THR A 38 3.08 18.30 -7.05
CA THR A 38 3.01 16.88 -7.44
C THR A 38 3.40 16.70 -8.91
N LEU A 39 2.86 17.51 -9.83
CA LEU A 39 3.21 17.44 -11.26
C LEU A 39 4.69 17.75 -11.49
N VAL A 40 5.23 18.75 -10.79
CA VAL A 40 6.67 19.07 -10.83
C VAL A 40 7.48 17.89 -10.31
N GLY A 41 7.12 17.29 -9.18
CA GLY A 41 7.79 16.12 -8.63
C GLY A 41 7.80 14.93 -9.60
N LEU A 42 6.66 14.66 -10.25
CA LEU A 42 6.53 13.60 -11.26
C LEU A 42 7.50 13.80 -12.43
N VAL A 43 7.67 15.04 -12.89
CA VAL A 43 8.56 15.39 -14.00
C VAL A 43 10.03 15.43 -13.57
N VAL A 44 10.32 16.02 -12.41
CA VAL A 44 11.69 16.19 -11.89
C VAL A 44 12.33 14.85 -11.55
N TRP A 45 11.57 13.93 -10.97
CA TRP A 45 12.03 12.58 -10.62
C TRP A 45 11.54 11.52 -11.60
N TRP A 46 11.33 11.91 -12.87
CA TRP A 46 10.97 10.94 -13.90
C TRP A 46 12.17 9.99 -14.14
N PRO A 47 11.98 8.67 -13.97
CA PRO A 47 13.07 7.71 -14.08
C PRO A 47 13.60 7.64 -15.51
N ALA A 48 14.93 7.51 -15.65
CA ALA A 48 15.52 7.16 -16.93
C ALA A 48 15.07 5.76 -17.38
N GLY A 49 14.81 5.58 -18.68
CA GLY A 49 14.27 4.32 -19.22
C GLY A 49 15.18 3.09 -19.06
N ASP A 50 16.46 3.31 -18.77
CA ASP A 50 17.49 2.27 -18.57
C ASP A 50 17.88 2.10 -17.08
N ALA A 51 17.15 2.71 -16.13
CA ALA A 51 17.44 2.60 -14.70
C ALA A 51 17.45 1.14 -14.21
N ILE A 52 16.50 0.33 -14.67
CA ILE A 52 16.43 -1.11 -14.35
C ILE A 52 17.63 -1.86 -14.93
N ASP A 53 17.98 -1.61 -16.19
CA ASP A 53 19.12 -2.26 -16.86
C ASP A 53 20.45 -1.92 -16.17
N ARG A 54 20.58 -0.69 -15.66
CA ARG A 54 21.75 -0.29 -14.87
C ARG A 54 21.79 -1.02 -13.53
N ALA A 55 20.67 -1.10 -12.82
CA ALA A 55 20.57 -1.81 -11.54
C ALA A 55 20.93 -3.31 -11.68
N VAL A 56 20.43 -3.95 -12.74
CA VAL A 56 20.78 -5.35 -13.06
C VAL A 56 22.27 -5.50 -13.33
N LYS A 57 22.89 -4.57 -14.08
CA LYS A 57 24.34 -4.60 -14.36
C LYS A 57 25.19 -4.37 -13.11
N SER A 58 24.71 -3.61 -12.12
CA SER A 58 25.41 -3.42 -10.85
C SER A 58 25.21 -4.56 -9.85
N GLY A 59 24.23 -5.44 -10.06
CA GLY A 59 23.82 -6.52 -9.15
C GLY A 59 24.81 -7.65 -8.88
N GLY A 60 25.96 -7.70 -9.56
CA GLY A 60 26.99 -8.71 -9.31
C GLY A 60 26.43 -10.14 -9.29
N GLU A 61 26.72 -10.90 -8.23
CA GLU A 61 26.20 -12.26 -8.02
C GLU A 61 24.70 -12.32 -7.73
N ALA A 62 24.10 -11.29 -7.11
CA ALA A 62 22.64 -11.25 -6.91
C ALA A 62 21.86 -11.17 -8.23
N ALA A 63 22.49 -10.62 -9.28
CA ALA A 63 21.92 -10.63 -10.63
C ALA A 63 21.95 -12.02 -11.30
N GLN A 64 22.33 -13.10 -10.59
CA GLN A 64 22.31 -14.47 -11.14
C GLN A 64 20.95 -14.86 -11.73
N PHE A 65 19.84 -14.40 -11.17
CA PHE A 65 18.50 -14.64 -11.72
C PHE A 65 18.22 -13.88 -13.03
N ALA A 66 19.03 -12.86 -13.33
CA ALA A 66 19.00 -12.06 -14.55
C ALA A 66 20.25 -12.28 -15.42
N ALA A 67 21.07 -13.31 -15.12
CA ALA A 67 22.28 -13.59 -15.88
C ALA A 67 21.94 -14.05 -17.30
N PRO A 68 22.79 -13.74 -18.31
CA PRO A 68 22.55 -14.14 -19.69
C PRO A 68 22.33 -15.67 -19.81
N GLY A 69 21.17 -16.06 -20.36
CA GLY A 69 20.83 -17.47 -20.60
C GLY A 69 20.07 -18.18 -19.47
N VAL A 70 19.90 -17.53 -18.30
CA VAL A 70 18.99 -18.05 -17.26
C VAL A 70 17.54 -17.89 -17.73
N THR A 71 16.77 -18.97 -17.61
CA THR A 71 15.34 -19.00 -17.98
C THR A 71 14.54 -19.69 -16.89
N PHE A 72 13.22 -19.44 -16.86
CA PHE A 72 12.32 -20.00 -15.85
C PHE A 72 11.23 -20.85 -16.53
N PRO A 73 11.56 -22.05 -17.04
CA PRO A 73 10.57 -22.91 -17.66
C PRO A 73 9.55 -23.46 -16.66
N SER A 74 8.30 -23.53 -17.10
CA SER A 74 7.21 -24.22 -16.44
C SER A 74 7.20 -25.71 -16.78
N GLY A 75 6.87 -26.56 -15.82
CA GLY A 75 6.68 -27.99 -16.02
C GLY A 75 5.62 -28.62 -15.12
N GLU A 76 5.22 -29.85 -15.44
CA GLU A 76 4.22 -30.64 -14.70
C GLU A 76 4.93 -31.69 -13.84
N VAL A 77 4.55 -31.79 -12.57
CA VAL A 77 5.07 -32.81 -11.66
C VAL A 77 4.50 -34.17 -12.06
N VAL A 78 5.36 -35.10 -12.49
CA VAL A 78 4.97 -36.46 -12.89
C VAL A 78 5.14 -37.47 -11.75
N GLU A 79 6.09 -37.22 -10.86
CA GLU A 79 6.39 -38.06 -9.69
C GLU A 79 6.95 -37.22 -8.54
N VAL A 80 6.58 -37.62 -7.32
CA VAL A 80 7.05 -37.00 -6.08
C VAL A 80 7.75 -38.08 -5.25
N ALA A 81 9.04 -37.90 -5.01
CA ALA A 81 9.80 -38.86 -4.21
C ALA A 81 9.43 -38.76 -2.71
N PRO A 82 9.66 -39.82 -1.93
CA PRO A 82 9.41 -39.79 -0.49
C PRO A 82 10.22 -38.69 0.21
N ARG A 83 9.62 -38.09 1.25
CA ARG A 83 10.29 -37.11 2.10
C ARG A 83 11.50 -37.73 2.81
N CYS A 84 12.65 -37.07 2.73
CA CYS A 84 13.82 -37.43 3.51
C CYS A 84 13.56 -37.30 5.03
N PRO A 85 14.05 -38.23 5.87
CA PRO A 85 14.04 -38.06 7.32
C PRO A 85 15.07 -37.01 7.76
N GLY A 86 14.65 -35.92 8.42
CA GLY A 86 15.52 -34.85 8.95
C GLY A 86 15.02 -33.43 8.66
N ASP A 87 15.81 -32.42 9.10
CA ASP A 87 15.42 -31.00 9.18
C ASP A 87 15.93 -30.10 8.04
N GLY A 88 16.26 -30.65 6.86
CA GLY A 88 16.13 -29.87 5.62
C GLY A 88 17.37 -29.22 5.00
N LEU A 89 18.23 -30.05 4.40
CA LEU A 89 18.94 -29.66 3.17
C LEU A 89 18.88 -30.86 2.22
N PRO A 90 18.64 -30.66 0.91
CA PRO A 90 18.81 -31.73 -0.06
C PRO A 90 20.28 -32.15 -0.07
N ASP A 91 20.58 -33.28 0.56
CA ASP A 91 21.91 -33.88 0.63
C ASP A 91 22.22 -34.74 -0.61
N ASN A 92 21.47 -34.54 -1.70
CA ASN A 92 21.49 -35.36 -2.91
C ASN A 92 21.37 -36.88 -2.62
N SER A 93 20.77 -37.27 -1.48
CA SER A 93 20.55 -38.66 -1.11
C SER A 93 19.47 -39.37 -1.93
N GLY A 94 18.82 -38.66 -2.87
CA GLY A 94 17.79 -39.21 -3.76
C GLY A 94 16.39 -39.28 -3.16
N CYS A 95 16.16 -38.71 -1.97
CA CYS A 95 14.84 -38.44 -1.42
C CYS A 95 14.51 -36.94 -1.48
N SER A 96 13.25 -36.57 -1.27
CA SER A 96 12.73 -35.21 -1.41
C SER A 96 13.02 -34.55 -2.77
N THR A 97 12.77 -35.27 -3.86
CA THR A 97 12.88 -34.75 -5.23
C THR A 97 11.51 -34.69 -5.92
N LEU A 98 11.40 -33.79 -6.90
CA LEU A 98 10.30 -33.74 -7.85
C LEU A 98 10.81 -34.16 -9.23
N SER A 99 10.12 -35.10 -9.87
CA SER A 99 10.31 -35.36 -11.30
C SER A 99 9.34 -34.49 -12.07
N VAL A 100 9.86 -33.62 -12.92
CA VAL A 100 9.10 -32.58 -13.61
C VAL A 100 9.26 -32.76 -15.12
N GLU A 101 8.14 -32.92 -15.81
CA GLU A 101 8.11 -32.92 -17.27
C GLU A 101 8.08 -31.46 -17.78
N ILE A 102 9.05 -31.11 -18.60
CA ILE A 102 9.24 -29.75 -19.15
C ILE A 102 9.12 -29.82 -20.67
N GLU A 103 8.44 -28.85 -21.27
CA GLU A 103 8.33 -28.77 -22.71
C GLU A 103 9.72 -28.49 -23.34
N GLY A 104 10.19 -29.43 -24.16
CA GLY A 104 11.48 -29.34 -24.86
C GLY A 104 12.59 -30.23 -24.31
N GLU A 105 12.37 -30.90 -23.18
CA GLU A 105 13.24 -31.96 -22.66
C GLU A 105 12.63 -33.33 -22.98
N ASP A 106 13.47 -34.30 -23.39
CA ASP A 106 13.01 -35.65 -23.78
C ASP A 106 12.70 -36.54 -22.56
N GLU A 107 13.30 -36.25 -21.41
CA GLU A 107 13.12 -36.97 -20.15
C GLU A 107 12.71 -36.03 -19.00
N PRO A 108 11.91 -36.50 -18.02
CA PRO A 108 11.56 -35.71 -16.86
C PRO A 108 12.80 -35.30 -16.06
N VAL A 109 12.90 -34.01 -15.75
CA VAL A 109 13.99 -33.45 -14.96
C VAL A 109 13.73 -33.69 -13.49
N VAL A 110 14.70 -34.28 -12.79
CA VAL A 110 14.61 -34.56 -11.35
C VAL A 110 15.29 -33.42 -10.59
N VAL A 111 14.52 -32.66 -9.82
CA VAL A 111 15.03 -31.56 -9.01
C VAL A 111 14.87 -31.82 -7.52
N PRO A 112 15.91 -31.57 -6.69
CA PRO A 112 15.76 -31.59 -5.25
C PRO A 112 14.89 -30.42 -4.77
N VAL A 113 14.07 -30.66 -3.74
CA VAL A 113 13.25 -29.65 -3.09
C VAL A 113 13.40 -29.68 -1.57
N LEU A 114 13.07 -28.57 -0.91
CA LEU A 114 12.98 -28.57 0.55
C LEU A 114 11.83 -29.47 1.03
N PRO A 115 11.95 -30.13 2.18
CA PRO A 115 10.87 -30.95 2.74
C PRO A 115 9.53 -30.23 2.86
N ASP A 116 9.55 -28.93 3.17
CA ASP A 116 8.34 -28.11 3.31
C ASP A 116 7.55 -27.96 2.00
N VAL A 117 8.22 -28.07 0.85
CA VAL A 117 7.56 -28.09 -0.48
C VAL A 117 6.71 -29.34 -0.61
N LEU A 118 7.17 -30.48 -0.10
CA LEU A 118 6.42 -31.73 -0.10
C LEU A 118 5.29 -31.71 0.92
N ASP A 119 5.56 -31.16 2.11
CA ASP A 119 4.56 -30.99 3.17
C ASP A 119 3.42 -30.04 2.77
N SER A 120 3.61 -29.20 1.75
CA SER A 120 2.56 -28.37 1.17
C SER A 120 1.42 -29.16 0.50
N GLY A 121 1.64 -30.46 0.26
CA GLY A 121 0.70 -31.34 -0.42
C GLY A 121 0.85 -31.37 -1.94
N ILE A 122 1.99 -30.89 -2.46
CA ILE A 122 2.29 -30.96 -3.90
C ILE A 122 2.27 -32.41 -4.38
N GLY A 123 1.64 -32.63 -5.54
CA GLY A 123 1.39 -33.96 -6.07
C GLY A 123 1.52 -34.02 -7.58
N LYS A 124 1.26 -35.21 -8.11
CA LYS A 124 1.24 -35.46 -9.55
C LYS A 124 0.17 -34.59 -10.24
N GLY A 125 0.56 -33.90 -11.31
CA GLY A 125 -0.29 -33.00 -12.07
C GLY A 125 -0.22 -31.54 -11.62
N ASP A 126 0.46 -31.24 -10.53
CA ASP A 126 0.73 -29.86 -10.13
C ASP A 126 1.81 -29.25 -11.03
N ARG A 127 1.74 -27.92 -11.21
CA ARG A 127 2.71 -27.19 -12.03
C ARG A 127 3.74 -26.48 -11.18
N VAL A 128 4.99 -26.55 -11.61
CA VAL A 128 6.13 -25.88 -10.98
C VAL A 128 6.94 -25.13 -12.03
N GLU A 129 7.60 -24.07 -11.57
CA GLU A 129 8.59 -23.31 -12.32
C GLU A 129 9.97 -23.74 -11.84
N LEU A 130 10.84 -24.07 -12.79
CA LEU A 130 12.23 -24.39 -12.53
C LEU A 130 13.11 -23.23 -12.99
N GLN A 131 14.25 -23.04 -12.35
CA GLN A 131 15.30 -22.17 -12.85
C GLN A 131 16.28 -23.01 -13.67
N ARG A 132 16.44 -22.66 -14.94
CA ARG A 132 17.39 -23.26 -15.87
C ARG A 132 18.62 -22.36 -15.98
N THR A 133 19.77 -22.85 -15.54
CA THR A 133 21.03 -22.10 -15.54
C THR A 133 22.04 -22.74 -16.50
N PRO A 134 22.60 -21.99 -17.47
CA PRO A 134 23.69 -22.49 -18.31
C PRO A 134 24.95 -22.68 -17.45
N THR A 135 25.59 -23.85 -17.52
CA THR A 135 26.81 -24.13 -16.74
C THR A 135 28.04 -23.69 -17.55
N PRO A 136 28.84 -22.69 -17.09
CA PRO A 136 29.97 -22.16 -17.88
C PRO A 136 31.11 -23.18 -18.12
N GLU A 137 31.21 -24.20 -17.27
CA GLU A 137 32.18 -25.29 -17.33
C GLU A 137 31.42 -26.60 -17.12
N ALA A 138 30.92 -27.21 -18.19
CA ALA A 138 30.27 -28.52 -18.13
C ALA A 138 31.27 -29.58 -17.64
N GLN A 139 31.25 -29.89 -16.33
CA GLN A 139 31.76 -31.15 -15.83
C GLN A 139 30.68 -32.20 -16.11
N ASP A 140 31.06 -33.31 -16.75
CA ASP A 140 30.21 -34.46 -17.13
C ASP A 140 29.23 -34.30 -18.30
N GLY A 141 29.30 -33.21 -19.07
CA GLY A 141 28.58 -33.09 -20.35
C GLY A 141 27.13 -32.62 -20.23
N GLU A 142 26.66 -32.27 -19.04
CA GLU A 142 25.41 -31.51 -18.86
C GLU A 142 25.68 -30.01 -19.03
N GLU A 143 25.22 -29.46 -20.17
CA GLU A 143 25.38 -28.03 -20.50
C GLU A 143 24.48 -27.10 -19.67
N VAL A 144 23.58 -27.66 -18.86
CA VAL A 144 22.47 -26.95 -18.21
C VAL A 144 22.16 -27.60 -16.86
N SER A 145 21.98 -26.77 -15.83
CA SER A 145 21.45 -27.22 -14.53
C SER A 145 20.02 -26.70 -14.31
N TYR A 146 19.20 -27.54 -13.69
CA TYR A 146 17.85 -27.21 -13.27
C TYR A 146 17.74 -27.20 -11.75
N SER A 147 17.11 -26.18 -11.21
CA SER A 147 16.76 -26.11 -9.79
C SER A 147 15.28 -25.75 -9.62
N TYR A 148 14.66 -26.24 -8.55
CA TYR A 148 13.32 -25.83 -8.20
C TYR A 148 13.29 -24.33 -7.88
N PHE A 149 12.40 -23.58 -8.54
CA PHE A 149 12.23 -22.15 -8.29
C PHE A 149 10.94 -21.88 -7.50
N ALA A 150 9.78 -22.31 -8.03
CA ALA A 150 8.50 -22.04 -7.37
C ALA A 150 7.38 -23.01 -7.78
N THR A 151 6.36 -23.16 -6.94
CA THR A 151 5.08 -23.76 -7.34
C THR A 151 4.23 -22.73 -8.08
N GLU A 152 3.61 -23.11 -9.21
CA GLU A 152 2.70 -22.24 -9.94
C GLU A 152 1.38 -22.08 -9.18
N ARG A 153 1.03 -20.85 -8.81
CA ARG A 153 -0.18 -20.53 -8.02
C ARG A 153 -1.24 -19.77 -8.82
N ASN A 154 -1.04 -19.62 -10.13
CA ASN A 154 -1.84 -18.76 -11.01
C ASN A 154 -3.34 -19.07 -10.95
N GLY A 155 -3.72 -20.36 -10.95
CA GLY A 155 -5.13 -20.77 -10.84
C GLY A 155 -5.78 -20.31 -9.54
N THR A 156 -5.12 -20.53 -8.40
CA THR A 156 -5.60 -20.14 -7.07
C THR A 156 -5.72 -18.62 -6.94
N LEU A 157 -4.68 -17.90 -7.35
CA LEU A 157 -4.67 -16.45 -7.32
C LEU A 157 -5.74 -15.85 -8.24
N ALA A 158 -5.93 -16.43 -9.43
CA ALA A 158 -6.92 -15.96 -10.39
C ALA A 158 -8.35 -16.10 -9.86
N TRP A 159 -8.74 -17.26 -9.29
CA TRP A 159 -10.10 -17.41 -8.79
C TRP A 159 -10.35 -16.53 -7.56
N LEU A 160 -9.36 -16.35 -6.67
CA LEU A 160 -9.46 -15.43 -5.54
C LEU A 160 -9.65 -13.99 -6.00
N ALA A 161 -8.88 -13.56 -7.01
CA ALA A 161 -9.02 -12.23 -7.61
C ALA A 161 -10.41 -12.04 -8.25
N VAL A 162 -10.89 -13.02 -9.01
CA VAL A 162 -12.23 -12.98 -9.62
C VAL A 162 -13.32 -12.94 -8.55
N ALA A 163 -13.21 -13.76 -7.50
CA ALA A 163 -14.15 -13.78 -6.39
C ALA A 163 -14.17 -12.42 -5.66
N PHE A 164 -13.00 -11.85 -5.38
CA PHE A 164 -12.87 -10.53 -4.76
C PHE A 164 -13.55 -9.44 -5.62
N VAL A 165 -13.25 -9.38 -6.91
CA VAL A 165 -13.87 -8.42 -7.84
C VAL A 165 -15.39 -8.62 -7.89
N ALA A 166 -15.86 -9.86 -7.99
CA ALA A 166 -17.29 -10.17 -8.03
C ALA A 166 -18.01 -9.68 -6.76
N VAL A 167 -17.44 -9.90 -5.58
CA VAL A 167 -18.01 -9.44 -4.30
C VAL A 167 -18.02 -7.92 -4.23
N VAL A 168 -16.92 -7.25 -4.58
CA VAL A 168 -16.82 -5.78 -4.58
C VAL A 168 -17.85 -5.16 -5.52
N LEU A 169 -17.98 -5.68 -6.75
CA LEU A 169 -18.95 -5.18 -7.72
C LEU A 169 -20.40 -5.47 -7.29
N SER A 170 -20.65 -6.60 -6.63
CA SER A 170 -21.99 -6.95 -6.12
C SER A 170 -22.44 -6.02 -5.00
N ILE A 171 -21.55 -5.70 -4.06
CA ILE A 171 -21.87 -4.89 -2.87
C ILE A 171 -21.76 -3.39 -3.18
N ALA A 172 -20.62 -2.95 -3.71
CA ALA A 172 -20.28 -1.54 -3.91
C ALA A 172 -20.62 -1.01 -5.32
N ARG A 173 -21.03 -1.87 -6.25
CA ARG A 173 -21.50 -1.50 -7.60
C ARG A 173 -20.47 -0.64 -8.36
N LEU A 174 -20.91 0.47 -8.97
CA LEU A 174 -20.04 1.41 -9.70
C LEU A 174 -18.97 2.04 -8.81
N ARG A 175 -19.26 2.29 -7.52
CA ARG A 175 -18.24 2.78 -6.58
C ARG A 175 -17.17 1.73 -6.34
N GLY A 176 -17.56 0.45 -6.28
CA GLY A 176 -16.64 -0.68 -6.22
C GLY A 176 -15.73 -0.74 -7.45
N LEU A 177 -16.28 -0.54 -8.65
CA LEU A 177 -15.48 -0.49 -9.88
C LEU A 177 -14.45 0.64 -9.83
N PHE A 178 -14.84 1.85 -9.44
CA PHE A 178 -13.90 2.97 -9.31
C PHE A 178 -12.83 2.70 -8.23
N ALA A 179 -13.18 2.03 -7.13
CA ALA A 179 -12.19 1.63 -6.13
C ALA A 179 -11.15 0.65 -6.71
N LEU A 180 -11.59 -0.34 -7.51
CA LEU A 180 -10.69 -1.29 -8.17
C LEU A 180 -9.79 -0.61 -9.22
N VAL A 181 -10.33 0.31 -10.03
CA VAL A 181 -9.53 1.10 -10.98
C VAL A 181 -8.54 1.99 -10.22
N GLY A 182 -8.95 2.56 -9.09
CA GLY A 182 -8.08 3.37 -8.22
C GLY A 182 -6.93 2.54 -7.63
N LEU A 183 -7.20 1.31 -7.20
CA LEU A 183 -6.19 0.36 -6.74
C LEU A 183 -5.19 0.02 -7.86
N ALA A 184 -5.69 -0.28 -9.06
CA ALA A 184 -4.84 -0.56 -10.22
C ALA A 184 -3.99 0.67 -10.62
N PHE A 185 -4.57 1.87 -10.57
CA PHE A 185 -3.83 3.11 -10.81
C PHE A 185 -2.74 3.32 -9.76
N GLY A 186 -3.05 3.14 -8.47
CA GLY A 186 -2.07 3.25 -7.39
C GLY A 186 -0.91 2.25 -7.55
N GLY A 187 -1.24 0.97 -7.82
CA GLY A 187 -0.25 -0.05 -8.14
C GLY A 187 0.60 0.31 -9.36
N GLY A 188 -0.01 0.90 -10.38
CA GLY A 188 0.70 1.37 -11.56
C GLY A 188 1.66 2.53 -11.29
N VAL A 189 1.27 3.50 -10.47
CA VAL A 189 2.18 4.58 -10.03
C VAL A 189 3.35 4.00 -9.24
N VAL A 190 3.09 3.03 -8.36
CA VAL A 190 4.16 2.36 -7.60
C VAL A 190 5.11 1.60 -8.53
N TRP A 191 4.57 0.78 -9.42
CA TRP A 191 5.35 -0.12 -10.27
C TRP A 191 6.12 0.60 -11.38
N TRP A 192 5.47 1.52 -12.10
CA TRP A 192 6.07 2.15 -13.29
C TRP A 192 6.75 3.50 -13.00
N TRP A 193 6.50 4.15 -11.86
CA TRP A 193 7.09 5.45 -11.55
C TRP A 193 7.90 5.45 -10.25
N LEU A 194 7.31 5.05 -9.11
CA LEU A 194 8.00 5.09 -7.82
C LEU A 194 9.21 4.17 -7.79
N LEU A 195 9.04 2.87 -8.09
CA LEU A 195 10.14 1.90 -8.00
C LEU A 195 11.29 2.26 -8.94
N PRO A 196 11.07 2.57 -10.23
CA PRO A 196 12.16 2.96 -11.11
C PRO A 196 12.81 4.29 -10.70
N ALA A 197 12.05 5.26 -10.16
CA ALA A 197 12.63 6.51 -9.67
C ALA A 197 13.56 6.29 -8.48
N LEU A 198 13.20 5.39 -7.55
CA LEU A 198 14.07 5.02 -6.43
C LEU A 198 15.32 4.26 -6.90
N LEU A 199 15.18 3.37 -7.89
CA LEU A 199 16.32 2.70 -8.53
C LEU A 199 17.27 3.69 -9.23
N ASP A 200 16.75 4.83 -9.72
CA ASP A 200 17.55 5.90 -10.32
C ASP A 200 18.19 6.85 -9.30
N GLY A 201 18.06 6.55 -7.99
CA GLY A 201 18.66 7.34 -6.91
C GLY A 201 17.91 8.63 -6.57
N ALA A 202 16.64 8.76 -6.97
CA ALA A 202 15.82 9.91 -6.59
C ALA A 202 15.60 9.98 -5.06
N PRO A 203 15.41 11.17 -4.48
CA PRO A 203 15.24 11.33 -3.04
C PRO A 203 13.94 10.66 -2.56
N GLY A 204 14.07 9.59 -1.75
CA GLY A 204 12.92 8.73 -1.44
C GLY A 204 11.75 9.45 -0.78
N VAL A 205 11.98 10.33 0.19
CA VAL A 205 10.88 11.10 0.82
C VAL A 205 10.11 11.95 -0.20
N GLY A 206 10.83 12.58 -1.15
CA GLY A 206 10.20 13.37 -2.21
C GLY A 206 9.35 12.52 -3.16
N VAL A 207 9.90 11.37 -3.57
CA VAL A 207 9.21 10.39 -4.42
C VAL A 207 7.97 9.83 -3.71
N ALA A 208 8.07 9.53 -2.41
CA ALA A 208 6.96 9.04 -1.59
C ALA A 208 5.82 10.06 -1.47
N LEU A 209 6.16 11.32 -1.15
CA LEU A 209 5.16 12.39 -1.06
C LEU A 209 4.49 12.64 -2.42
N THR A 210 5.25 12.60 -3.50
CA THR A 210 4.74 12.84 -4.86
C THR A 210 3.85 11.72 -5.34
N SER A 211 4.27 10.47 -5.18
CA SER A 211 3.47 9.29 -5.52
C SER A 211 2.18 9.26 -4.70
N ALA A 212 2.27 9.42 -3.38
CA ALA A 212 1.11 9.46 -2.50
C ALA A 212 0.15 10.58 -2.91
N ALA A 213 0.63 11.81 -3.14
CA ALA A 213 -0.21 12.89 -3.61
C ALA A 213 -0.86 12.60 -4.97
N ALA A 214 -0.09 12.10 -5.95
CA ALA A 214 -0.59 11.78 -7.30
C ALA A 214 -1.70 10.72 -7.24
N ILE A 215 -1.48 9.66 -6.48
CA ILE A 215 -2.47 8.60 -6.24
C ILE A 215 -3.73 9.22 -5.61
N MET A 216 -3.58 10.03 -4.56
CA MET A 216 -4.72 10.60 -3.85
C MET A 216 -5.53 11.59 -4.69
N PHE A 217 -4.88 12.45 -5.48
CA PHE A 217 -5.59 13.34 -6.40
C PHE A 217 -6.49 12.56 -7.37
N VAL A 218 -6.00 11.46 -7.95
CA VAL A 218 -6.79 10.67 -8.90
C VAL A 218 -7.84 9.83 -8.19
N VAL A 219 -7.43 9.05 -7.18
CA VAL A 219 -8.30 8.07 -6.53
C VAL A 219 -9.46 8.74 -5.82
N LEU A 220 -9.24 9.77 -4.99
CA LEU A 220 -10.32 10.42 -4.22
C LEU A 220 -11.40 11.01 -5.12
N TYR A 221 -11.01 11.76 -6.15
CA TYR A 221 -11.99 12.39 -7.04
C TYR A 221 -12.68 11.38 -7.96
N MET A 222 -12.01 10.28 -8.30
CA MET A 222 -12.62 9.20 -9.08
C MET A 222 -13.64 8.40 -8.26
N THR A 223 -13.34 8.08 -6.99
CA THR A 223 -14.21 7.24 -6.15
C THR A 223 -15.34 8.03 -5.48
N HIS A 224 -15.08 9.25 -5.03
CA HIS A 224 -16.03 10.07 -4.26
C HIS A 224 -16.62 11.24 -5.05
N GLY A 225 -16.14 11.49 -6.28
CA GLY A 225 -16.59 12.60 -7.12
C GLY A 225 -16.00 13.95 -6.70
N VAL A 226 -16.12 14.93 -7.60
CA VAL A 226 -15.63 16.29 -7.38
C VAL A 226 -16.62 17.06 -6.50
N SER A 227 -16.23 17.29 -5.26
CA SER A 227 -16.99 18.09 -4.29
C SER A 227 -16.05 18.81 -3.33
N LEU A 228 -16.56 19.82 -2.61
CA LEU A 228 -15.78 20.45 -1.53
C LEU A 228 -15.55 19.49 -0.36
N ARG A 229 -16.47 18.55 -0.12
CA ARG A 229 -16.30 17.47 0.87
C ARG A 229 -15.08 16.63 0.53
N THR A 230 -15.00 16.16 -0.71
CA THR A 230 -13.86 15.39 -1.24
C THR A 230 -12.58 16.23 -1.23
N SER A 231 -12.66 17.51 -1.58
CA SER A 231 -11.50 18.42 -1.56
C SER A 231 -10.93 18.60 -0.16
N VAL A 232 -11.80 18.68 0.86
CA VAL A 232 -11.36 18.75 2.26
C VAL A 232 -10.73 17.46 2.73
N ALA A 233 -11.33 16.32 2.37
CA ALA A 233 -10.75 15.02 2.67
C ALA A 233 -9.34 14.92 2.08
N LEU A 234 -9.17 15.27 0.79
CA LEU A 234 -7.88 15.31 0.11
C LEU A 234 -6.87 16.22 0.83
N ALA A 235 -7.26 17.44 1.20
CA ALA A 235 -6.38 18.34 1.94
C ALA A 235 -5.94 17.74 3.29
N GLY A 236 -6.89 17.11 4.00
CA GLY A 236 -6.61 16.35 5.22
C GLY A 236 -5.64 15.19 4.99
N THR A 237 -5.81 14.43 3.89
CA THR A 237 -4.91 13.33 3.55
C THR A 237 -3.51 13.85 3.24
N LEU A 238 -3.38 14.90 2.43
CA LEU A 238 -2.09 15.48 2.07
C LEU A 238 -1.33 15.99 3.30
N VAL A 239 -2.02 16.64 4.24
CA VAL A 239 -1.42 17.04 5.52
C VAL A 239 -1.02 15.80 6.33
N GLY A 240 -1.88 14.78 6.41
CA GLY A 240 -1.57 13.52 7.09
C GLY A 240 -0.33 12.82 6.51
N ILE A 241 -0.22 12.77 5.19
CA ILE A 241 0.93 12.21 4.47
C ILE A 241 2.22 12.98 4.82
N VAL A 242 2.18 14.31 4.79
CA VAL A 242 3.34 15.15 5.16
C VAL A 242 3.73 14.95 6.62
N LEU A 243 2.76 14.85 7.54
CA LEU A 243 3.02 14.56 8.94
C LEU A 243 3.64 13.17 9.13
N THR A 244 3.09 12.14 8.49
CA THR A 244 3.63 10.77 8.51
C THR A 244 5.06 10.74 7.98
N ALA A 245 5.34 11.39 6.84
CA ALA A 245 6.67 11.45 6.27
C ALA A 245 7.65 12.18 7.19
N GLY A 246 7.27 13.33 7.75
CA GLY A 246 8.11 14.12 8.65
C GLY A 246 8.45 13.37 9.94
N ILE A 247 7.45 12.75 10.57
CA ILE A 247 7.65 11.92 11.77
C ILE A 247 8.49 10.68 11.44
N GLY A 248 8.27 10.06 10.27
CA GLY A 248 9.05 8.91 9.81
C GLY A 248 10.52 9.22 9.64
N VAL A 249 10.87 10.33 9.00
CA VAL A 249 12.28 10.76 8.84
C VAL A 249 12.96 10.96 10.19
N ILE A 250 12.27 11.59 11.14
CA ILE A 250 12.79 11.79 12.50
C ILE A 250 12.97 10.43 13.19
N ALA A 251 11.96 9.57 13.15
CA ALA A 251 11.99 8.29 13.84
C ALA A 251 13.04 7.32 13.28
N ILE A 252 13.21 7.27 11.95
CA ILE A 252 14.25 6.47 11.29
C ILE A 252 15.64 6.93 11.72
N GLY A 253 15.87 8.25 11.73
CA GLY A 253 17.15 8.82 12.16
C GLY A 253 17.45 8.60 13.64
N ASP A 254 16.47 8.85 14.52
CA ASP A 254 16.63 8.73 15.97
C ASP A 254 16.80 7.27 16.43
N ALA A 255 16.11 6.34 15.76
CA ALA A 255 16.22 4.91 16.03
C ALA A 255 17.43 4.25 15.32
N LEU A 256 18.18 5.02 14.50
CA LEU A 256 19.33 4.55 13.72
C LEU A 256 18.99 3.34 12.83
N LEU A 257 17.76 3.27 12.32
CA LEU A 257 17.32 2.18 11.47
C LEU A 257 18.08 2.23 10.15
N THR A 258 18.64 1.12 9.73
CA THR A 258 19.34 0.96 8.45
C THR A 258 18.37 0.86 7.27
N GLY A 259 17.14 0.38 7.51
CA GLY A 259 16.16 0.08 6.47
C GLY A 259 16.38 -1.25 5.75
N ILE A 260 17.28 -2.09 6.27
CA ILE A 260 17.53 -3.46 5.82
C ILE A 260 17.18 -4.40 6.97
N SER A 261 15.94 -4.88 6.99
CA SER A 261 15.40 -5.69 8.09
C SER A 261 15.28 -7.19 7.78
N ASP A 262 15.45 -7.60 6.53
CA ASP A 262 15.31 -8.99 6.09
C ASP A 262 16.32 -9.38 4.98
N GLU A 263 16.28 -10.65 4.59
CA GLU A 263 17.13 -11.22 3.54
C GLU A 263 16.89 -10.55 2.18
N SER A 264 15.64 -10.19 1.87
CA SER A 264 15.26 -9.48 0.66
C SER A 264 16.00 -8.14 0.55
N GLY A 265 16.07 -7.37 1.64
CA GLY A 265 16.83 -6.12 1.70
C GLY A 265 18.33 -6.32 1.46
N LEU A 266 18.91 -7.39 2.00
CA LEU A 266 20.32 -7.74 1.77
C LEU A 266 20.60 -8.09 0.31
N ILE A 267 19.68 -8.80 -0.35
CA ILE A 267 19.78 -9.12 -1.78
C ILE A 267 19.67 -7.84 -2.61
N VAL A 268 18.67 -7.00 -2.32
CA VAL A 268 18.45 -5.73 -3.03
C VAL A 268 19.64 -4.79 -2.87
N ALA A 269 20.33 -4.82 -1.72
CA ALA A 269 21.54 -4.02 -1.47
C ALA A 269 22.70 -4.35 -2.42
N GLN A 270 22.67 -5.50 -3.08
CA GLN A 270 23.67 -5.88 -4.07
C GLN A 270 23.40 -5.23 -5.44
N PHE A 271 22.17 -4.79 -5.72
CA PHE A 271 21.76 -4.21 -7.01
C PHE A 271 22.10 -2.73 -7.18
N GLY A 272 22.76 -2.09 -6.21
CA GLY A 272 23.28 -0.73 -6.34
C GLY A 272 23.24 0.07 -5.05
N ALA A 273 23.66 1.34 -5.13
CA ALA A 273 23.62 2.27 -4.01
C ALA A 273 22.19 2.80 -3.81
N LEU A 274 21.34 1.99 -3.19
CA LEU A 274 20.02 2.40 -2.74
C LEU A 274 20.09 3.01 -1.34
N ASP A 275 19.33 4.09 -1.14
CA ASP A 275 19.09 4.64 0.19
C ASP A 275 17.97 3.85 0.88
N PHE A 276 18.34 2.86 1.68
CA PHE A 276 17.41 1.98 2.39
C PHE A 276 16.60 2.70 3.47
N GLN A 277 17.17 3.74 4.09
CA GLN A 277 16.42 4.58 5.03
C GLN A 277 15.32 5.36 4.28
N ALA A 278 15.64 5.88 3.10
CA ALA A 278 14.66 6.55 2.27
C ALA A 278 13.59 5.57 1.74
N LEU A 279 13.96 4.34 1.38
CA LEU A 279 13.02 3.26 1.01
C LEU A 279 12.05 2.93 2.16
N LEU A 280 12.58 2.80 3.37
CA LEU A 280 11.78 2.61 4.57
C LEU A 280 10.80 3.76 4.79
N GLY A 281 11.26 5.01 4.65
CA GLY A 281 10.40 6.19 4.69
C GLY A 281 9.30 6.17 3.62
N CYS A 282 9.62 5.72 2.40
CA CYS A 282 8.63 5.53 1.34
C CYS A 282 7.57 4.50 1.73
N ALA A 283 8.01 3.35 2.25
CA ALA A 283 7.11 2.29 2.70
C ALA A 283 6.14 2.79 3.77
N MET A 284 6.62 3.56 4.76
CA MET A 284 5.78 4.17 5.80
C MET A 284 4.69 5.08 5.20
N VAL A 285 5.04 5.92 4.22
CA VAL A 285 4.06 6.81 3.55
C VAL A 285 3.03 6.03 2.75
N ILE A 286 3.46 5.03 1.97
CA ILE A 286 2.57 4.22 1.13
C ILE A 286 1.61 3.38 1.98
N VAL A 287 2.10 2.77 3.06
CA VAL A 287 1.26 2.06 4.05
C VAL A 287 0.20 3.01 4.64
N GLY A 288 0.61 4.22 5.04
CA GLY A 288 -0.30 5.20 5.62
C GLY A 288 -1.36 5.70 4.64
N LEU A 289 -1.09 5.69 3.34
CA LEU A 289 -1.96 6.21 2.29
C LEU A 289 -3.36 5.62 2.31
N GLY A 290 -3.44 4.28 2.36
CA GLY A 290 -4.71 3.57 2.31
C GLY A 290 -5.61 3.89 3.49
N VAL A 291 -5.02 3.96 4.68
CA VAL A 291 -5.74 4.25 5.93
C VAL A 291 -6.12 5.73 6.03
N LEU A 292 -5.22 6.64 5.61
CA LEU A 292 -5.50 8.07 5.58
C LEU A 292 -6.65 8.42 4.63
N ASN A 293 -6.73 7.77 3.47
CA ASN A 293 -7.84 7.97 2.54
C ASN A 293 -9.21 7.69 3.20
N ASP A 294 -9.34 6.52 3.82
CA ASP A 294 -10.59 6.09 4.46
C ASP A 294 -10.99 7.03 5.61
N VAL A 295 -10.04 7.33 6.49
CA VAL A 295 -10.32 8.16 7.68
C VAL A 295 -10.66 9.59 7.28
N THR A 296 -9.93 10.21 6.36
CA THR A 296 -10.17 11.61 5.99
C THR A 296 -11.49 11.80 5.25
N ILE A 297 -11.89 10.86 4.37
CA ILE A 297 -13.21 10.87 3.74
C ILE A 297 -14.33 10.67 4.75
N THR A 298 -14.16 9.72 5.68
CA THR A 298 -15.16 9.45 6.71
C THR A 298 -15.32 10.65 7.64
N GLN A 299 -14.22 11.30 8.04
CA GLN A 299 -14.27 12.50 8.87
C GLN A 299 -14.91 13.69 8.15
N ALA A 300 -14.53 13.96 6.91
CA ALA A 300 -15.15 15.02 6.12
C ALA A 300 -16.66 14.74 5.95
N SER A 301 -17.04 13.50 5.69
CA SER A 301 -18.46 13.11 5.58
C SER A 301 -19.21 13.31 6.90
N ALA A 302 -18.65 12.88 8.04
CA ALA A 302 -19.26 13.07 9.35
C ALA A 302 -19.52 14.56 9.66
N VAL A 303 -18.58 15.44 9.33
CA VAL A 303 -18.77 16.88 9.49
C VAL A 303 -19.88 17.42 8.59
N TRP A 304 -19.92 16.99 7.33
CA TRP A 304 -20.98 17.39 6.40
C TRP A 304 -22.37 16.94 6.87
N GLU A 305 -22.50 15.69 7.32
CA GLU A 305 -23.75 15.16 7.85
C GLU A 305 -24.20 15.89 9.13
N LEU A 306 -23.27 16.13 10.08
CA LEU A 306 -23.58 16.89 11.29
C LEU A 306 -23.97 18.34 11.00
N ARG A 307 -23.33 18.98 10.01
CA ARG A 307 -23.69 20.33 9.56
C ARG A 307 -25.06 20.34 8.90
N ALA A 308 -25.39 19.34 8.10
CA ALA A 308 -26.69 19.24 7.44
C ALA A 308 -27.82 19.02 8.47
N ALA A 309 -27.59 18.17 9.46
CA ALA A 309 -28.53 17.89 10.54
C ALA A 309 -28.75 19.11 11.46
N SER A 310 -27.70 19.90 11.71
CA SER A 310 -27.75 21.09 12.57
C SER A 310 -27.16 22.33 11.86
N PRO A 311 -27.91 22.96 10.92
CA PRO A 311 -27.37 24.04 10.10
C PRO A 311 -26.93 25.28 10.87
N GLU A 312 -27.56 25.57 12.01
CA GLU A 312 -27.28 26.75 12.85
C GLU A 312 -26.17 26.53 13.89
N ALA A 313 -25.76 25.28 14.12
CA ALA A 313 -24.74 24.96 15.13
C ALA A 313 -23.43 25.72 14.86
N SER A 314 -22.75 26.16 15.90
CA SER A 314 -21.43 26.78 15.77
C SER A 314 -20.42 25.79 15.16
N ARG A 315 -19.31 26.32 14.63
CA ARG A 315 -18.22 25.48 14.11
C ARG A 315 -17.62 24.58 15.20
N GLY A 316 -17.54 25.09 16.43
CA GLY A 316 -17.03 24.35 17.59
C GLY A 316 -17.92 23.17 17.98
N GLU A 317 -19.25 23.33 17.91
CA GLU A 317 -20.19 22.24 18.18
C GLU A 317 -20.10 21.12 17.14
N VAL A 318 -20.03 21.48 15.86
CA VAL A 318 -19.84 20.48 14.78
C VAL A 318 -18.47 19.80 14.89
N PHE A 319 -17.41 20.55 15.17
CA PHE A 319 -16.07 20.01 15.41
C PHE A 319 -16.06 19.02 16.58
N ALA A 320 -16.62 19.41 17.73
CA ALA A 320 -16.69 18.55 18.91
C ALA A 320 -17.56 17.30 18.66
N GLY A 321 -18.64 17.44 17.89
CA GLY A 321 -19.48 16.32 17.45
C GLY A 321 -18.73 15.32 16.58
N ALA A 322 -18.09 15.81 15.51
CA ALA A 322 -17.31 14.98 14.60
C ALA A 322 -16.10 14.35 15.30
N MET A 323 -15.43 15.06 16.21
CA MET A 323 -14.32 14.50 17.01
C MET A 323 -14.75 13.38 17.96
N ARG A 324 -16.02 13.30 18.39
CA ARG A 324 -16.51 12.11 19.11
C ARG A 324 -16.52 10.90 18.18
N ILE A 325 -17.08 11.05 16.98
CA ILE A 325 -17.10 9.99 15.95
C ILE A 325 -15.66 9.61 15.56
N GLY A 326 -14.80 10.60 15.35
CA GLY A 326 -13.40 10.40 15.00
C GLY A 326 -12.62 9.63 16.05
N ARG A 327 -12.86 9.86 17.34
CA ARG A 327 -12.22 9.09 18.42
C ARG A 327 -12.62 7.62 18.41
N ASP A 328 -13.89 7.32 18.14
CA ASP A 328 -14.36 5.93 18.02
C ASP A 328 -13.69 5.23 16.83
N HIS A 329 -13.57 5.93 15.69
CA HIS A 329 -12.89 5.43 14.49
C HIS A 329 -11.38 5.25 14.68
N ILE A 330 -10.71 6.16 15.40
CA ILE A 330 -9.29 6.04 15.74
C ILE A 330 -9.05 4.74 16.50
N ALA A 331 -9.86 4.45 17.53
CA ALA A 331 -9.70 3.26 18.34
C ALA A 331 -9.81 1.97 17.49
N SER A 332 -10.81 1.88 16.61
CA SER A 332 -10.96 0.71 15.73
C SER A 332 -9.81 0.59 14.73
N THR A 333 -9.34 1.70 14.16
CA THR A 333 -8.30 1.67 13.12
C THR A 333 -6.93 1.28 13.70
N ILE A 334 -6.60 1.73 14.92
CA ILE A 334 -5.38 1.30 15.63
C ILE A 334 -5.37 -0.22 15.78
N TYR A 335 -6.49 -0.82 16.21
CA TYR A 335 -6.58 -2.27 16.34
C TYR A 335 -6.38 -2.99 15.01
N THR A 336 -6.98 -2.47 13.93
CA THR A 336 -6.80 -3.03 12.58
C THR A 336 -5.34 -3.02 12.15
N ILE A 337 -4.64 -1.90 12.30
CA ILE A 337 -3.22 -1.79 11.92
C ILE A 337 -2.37 -2.73 12.77
N VAL A 338 -2.48 -2.66 14.10
CA VAL A 338 -1.65 -3.45 15.01
C VAL A 338 -1.87 -4.94 14.81
N PHE A 339 -3.11 -5.41 14.70
CA PHE A 339 -3.39 -6.84 14.52
C PHE A 339 -3.02 -7.35 13.12
N ALA A 340 -3.11 -6.51 12.08
CA ALA A 340 -2.62 -6.90 10.75
C ALA A 340 -1.12 -7.24 10.80
N TYR A 341 -0.31 -6.40 11.44
CA TYR A 341 1.13 -6.62 11.57
C TYR A 341 1.50 -7.75 12.53
N VAL A 342 0.80 -7.85 13.68
CA VAL A 342 0.99 -9.01 14.58
C VAL A 342 0.67 -10.31 13.84
N GLY A 343 -0.36 -10.31 12.98
CA GLY A 343 -0.74 -11.45 12.14
C GLY A 343 0.37 -11.87 11.18
N THR A 344 1.02 -10.92 10.49
CA THR A 344 2.14 -11.21 9.59
C THR A 344 3.41 -11.59 10.34
N ALA A 345 3.59 -11.09 11.57
CA ALA A 345 4.75 -11.38 12.41
C ALA A 345 4.61 -12.65 13.27
N LEU A 346 3.54 -13.45 13.12
CA LEU A 346 3.27 -14.60 14.02
C LEU A 346 4.42 -15.61 14.09
N ILE A 347 5.05 -15.96 12.97
CA ILE A 347 6.17 -16.91 12.94
C ILE A 347 7.36 -16.33 13.71
N LEU A 348 7.67 -15.06 13.48
CA LEU A 348 8.72 -14.36 14.21
C LEU A 348 8.40 -14.32 15.71
N LEU A 349 7.18 -13.90 16.10
CA LEU A 349 6.75 -13.87 17.50
C LEU A 349 6.83 -15.26 18.17
N MET A 350 6.54 -16.34 17.42
CA MET A 350 6.70 -17.71 17.91
C MET A 350 8.17 -18.08 18.14
N LEU A 351 9.05 -17.73 17.21
CA LEU A 351 10.50 -17.92 17.37
C LEU A 351 11.03 -17.19 18.62
N LEU A 352 10.57 -15.95 18.83
CA LEU A 352 10.94 -15.15 19.99
C LEU A 352 10.46 -15.78 21.30
N ARG A 353 9.27 -16.40 21.29
CA ARG A 353 8.76 -17.16 22.45
C ARG A 353 9.59 -18.40 22.75
N VAL A 354 10.08 -19.09 21.73
CA VAL A 354 10.94 -20.28 21.89
C VAL A 354 12.32 -19.90 22.45
N TYR A 355 12.87 -18.76 22.04
CA TYR A 355 14.18 -18.29 22.51
C TYR A 355 14.20 -17.76 23.96
N ASP A 356 13.04 -17.66 24.61
CA ASP A 356 12.87 -17.18 26.00
C ASP A 356 13.60 -15.86 26.30
N ARG A 357 13.70 -15.00 25.28
CA ARG A 357 14.35 -13.69 25.39
C ARG A 357 13.37 -12.66 25.95
N PRO A 358 13.83 -11.69 26.77
CA PRO A 358 12.99 -10.59 27.20
C PRO A 358 12.48 -9.80 25.98
N LEU A 359 11.18 -9.53 25.93
CA LEU A 359 10.56 -8.83 24.80
C LEU A 359 11.24 -7.48 24.49
N LEU A 360 11.69 -6.77 25.52
CA LEU A 360 12.36 -5.47 25.38
C LEU A 360 13.72 -5.55 24.66
N ASP A 361 14.49 -6.62 24.88
CA ASP A 361 15.76 -6.82 24.20
C ASP A 361 15.53 -7.09 22.71
N LEU A 362 14.43 -7.78 22.39
CA LEU A 362 14.05 -8.15 21.03
C LEU A 362 13.46 -6.98 20.24
N LEU A 363 12.71 -6.10 20.90
CA LEU A 363 12.24 -4.85 20.30
C LEU A 363 13.38 -3.94 19.83
N SER A 364 14.60 -4.18 20.32
CA SER A 364 15.81 -3.46 19.91
C SER A 364 16.52 -4.10 18.70
N THR A 365 16.00 -5.21 18.16
CA THR A 365 16.50 -5.78 16.89
C THR A 365 15.98 -4.98 15.71
N GLU A 366 16.80 -4.82 14.67
CA GLU A 366 16.46 -4.04 13.47
C GLU A 366 15.07 -4.41 12.90
N GLN A 367 14.81 -5.70 12.71
CA GLN A 367 13.57 -6.19 12.11
C GLN A 367 12.32 -5.84 12.92
N LEU A 368 12.35 -5.97 14.25
CA LEU A 368 11.21 -5.61 15.10
C LEU A 368 11.12 -4.10 15.34
N ALA A 369 12.25 -3.44 15.54
CA ALA A 369 12.29 -1.99 15.73
C ALA A 369 11.70 -1.28 14.52
N GLU A 370 12.08 -1.70 13.31
CA GLU A 370 11.55 -1.16 12.07
C GLU A 370 10.02 -1.29 11.99
N GLU A 371 9.48 -2.48 12.28
CA GLU A 371 8.04 -2.74 12.20
C GLU A 371 7.25 -1.95 13.24
N VAL A 372 7.79 -1.82 14.45
CA VAL A 372 7.20 -1.02 15.53
C VAL A 372 7.23 0.46 15.19
N VAL A 373 8.37 0.97 14.71
CA VAL A 373 8.49 2.37 14.27
C VAL A 373 7.53 2.65 13.12
N ARG A 374 7.48 1.79 12.10
CA ARG A 374 6.56 1.90 10.96
C ARG A 374 5.10 1.95 11.42
N THR A 375 4.70 1.04 12.31
CA THR A 375 3.35 0.97 12.85
C THR A 375 3.00 2.23 13.68
N LEU A 376 3.90 2.68 14.55
CA LEU A 376 3.69 3.86 15.40
C LEU A 376 3.64 5.15 14.59
N VAL A 377 4.60 5.36 13.69
CA VAL A 377 4.66 6.55 12.81
C VAL A 377 3.39 6.66 11.98
N THR A 378 2.96 5.56 11.35
CA THR A 378 1.73 5.51 10.55
C THR A 378 0.50 5.81 11.41
N SER A 379 0.43 5.23 12.62
CA SER A 379 -0.68 5.44 13.54
C SER A 379 -0.73 6.88 14.08
N ILE A 380 0.40 7.51 14.39
CA ILE A 380 0.46 8.91 14.83
C ILE A 380 -0.03 9.82 13.70
N GLY A 381 0.48 9.63 12.48
CA GLY A 381 0.04 10.41 11.31
C GLY A 381 -1.47 10.30 11.07
N LEU A 382 -2.02 9.10 11.22
CA LEU A 382 -3.46 8.87 11.15
C LEU A 382 -4.25 9.60 12.25
N VAL A 383 -3.82 9.47 13.51
CA VAL A 383 -4.47 10.11 14.66
C VAL A 383 -4.46 11.63 14.51
N LEU A 384 -3.40 12.21 13.95
CA LEU A 384 -3.29 13.65 13.68
C LEU A 384 -4.12 14.09 12.46
N ALA A 385 -4.30 13.23 11.46
CA ALA A 385 -5.10 13.56 10.28
C ALA A 385 -6.59 13.75 10.63
N VAL A 386 -7.11 13.07 11.65
CA VAL A 386 -8.50 13.21 12.14
C VAL A 386 -8.84 14.64 12.57
N PRO A 387 -8.19 15.24 13.60
CA PRO A 387 -8.50 16.60 14.03
C PRO A 387 -8.20 17.64 12.94
N VAL A 388 -7.16 17.43 12.12
CA VAL A 388 -6.86 18.32 10.99
C VAL A 388 -8.02 18.35 10.00
N THR A 389 -8.47 17.18 9.53
CA THR A 389 -9.55 17.08 8.54
C THR A 389 -10.85 17.61 9.11
N THR A 390 -11.16 17.27 10.36
CA THR A 390 -12.36 17.75 11.05
C THR A 390 -12.36 19.26 11.21
N GLY A 391 -11.20 19.85 11.56
CA GLY A 391 -11.02 21.30 11.65
C GLY A 391 -11.22 21.99 10.30
N LEU A 392 -10.57 21.50 9.24
CA LEU A 392 -10.72 22.02 7.88
C LEU A 392 -12.18 21.94 7.42
N ALA A 393 -12.83 20.79 7.62
CA ALA A 393 -14.22 20.58 7.26
C ALA A 393 -15.16 21.53 8.02
N ALA A 394 -14.99 21.69 9.33
CA ALA A 394 -15.83 22.57 10.14
C ALA A 394 -15.64 24.05 9.81
N LEU A 395 -14.45 24.47 9.36
CA LEU A 395 -14.19 25.83 8.90
C LEU A 395 -14.91 26.11 7.58
N ILE A 396 -14.89 25.15 6.65
CA ILE A 396 -15.45 25.28 5.30
C ILE A 396 -16.97 25.19 5.32
N ALA A 397 -17.51 24.20 6.04
CA ALA A 397 -18.94 23.98 6.23
C ALA A 397 -19.52 25.01 7.23
N SER A 398 -19.94 26.16 6.72
CA SER A 398 -20.27 27.34 7.54
C SER A 398 -21.71 27.29 8.10
N PRO A 399 -21.94 27.78 9.33
CA PRO A 399 -23.28 27.87 9.91
C PRO A 399 -24.21 28.74 9.06
N ARG A 400 -25.52 28.41 9.06
CA ARG A 400 -26.57 29.30 8.58
C ARG A 400 -26.89 30.33 9.70
N PRO A 401 -27.05 31.62 9.38
CA PRO A 401 -27.56 32.60 10.36
C PRO A 401 -28.95 32.15 10.81
N GLY A 402 -29.16 32.03 12.13
CA GLY A 402 -30.45 31.61 12.67
C GLY A 402 -31.57 32.59 12.29
N HIS A 403 -32.71 32.06 11.85
CA HIS A 403 -33.93 32.86 11.66
C HIS A 403 -34.55 33.19 13.04
N GLY A 404 -34.03 34.21 13.72
CA GLY A 404 -34.47 34.46 15.11
C GLY A 404 -34.07 35.79 15.76
N ALA A 405 -33.99 36.91 15.02
CA ALA A 405 -33.77 38.23 15.64
C ALA A 405 -34.63 39.37 15.07
N HIS A 406 -35.69 39.08 14.31
CA HIS A 406 -36.64 40.10 13.86
C HIS A 406 -38.09 39.60 13.86
N ALA A 407 -38.70 39.62 15.05
CA ALA A 407 -40.13 39.85 15.20
C ALA A 407 -40.28 40.81 16.38
N GLY A 408 -40.10 42.10 16.09
CA GLY A 408 -40.42 43.17 17.03
C GLY A 408 -41.91 43.10 17.32
N THR A 409 -42.27 42.64 18.52
CA THR A 409 -43.60 42.84 19.07
C THR A 409 -43.72 44.33 19.41
N ALA A 410 -44.35 45.10 18.52
CA ALA A 410 -44.91 46.38 18.91
C ALA A 410 -46.04 46.10 19.95
N PRO A 411 -46.09 46.82 21.08
CA PRO A 411 -47.19 46.68 22.01
C PRO A 411 -48.49 47.22 21.39
N PRO A 412 -49.66 46.59 21.65
CA PRO A 412 -50.94 47.14 21.25
C PRO A 412 -51.21 48.44 22.04
N GLU A 413 -51.75 49.44 21.35
CA GLU A 413 -52.22 50.73 21.90
C GLU A 413 -53.39 50.58 22.86
#